data_AF-A0A8T5DZC5-F1
#
_entry.id   AF-A0A8T5DZC5-F1
#
_cell.length_a   1.000
_cell.length_b   1.000
_cell.length_c   1.000
_cell.angle_alpha   90.00
_cell.angle_beta   90.00
_cell.angle_gamma   90.00
#
_symmetry.space_group_name_H-M   'P 1'
#
loop_
_entity.id
_entity.type
_entity.pdbx_description
1 polymer ?
#
loop_
_entity_poly.entity_id
_entity_poly.type
_entity_poly.pdbx_seq_one_letter_code
_entity_poly.pdbx_strand_id
1 'polypeptide(L)'
;MSHVLSWSEDELSSYYFDREIDLSWLNKSSRHQFRWKSVKGPWITSDRRISSSKKLIELFSNSMPTDVYVSTSSWLNPINLPRIKDTKRPSPILLDHLVVFDIDIRPFCIIRLEEARKATLNLRNWLIENTDIKIRHITFSGSKGFHIIADDPDRESFSEPDPVLREEKVKSQRKQLLNQVIEAGHPVDKVVTADTRRVIRLPGTIHGKTGWICTILNDEWIELPVNEWINKIPRHESAIKIPKRPPIRIPKFSLPKMNLRLTSKKIVSPPQYTSLELSSHVSGTNDRSAFVSWLPIKWGDIRTSIEKSQELFRQLNLAPIAYFHDHERVLAIIPRAIPRDFLLSKLSQKDFKNFIYETRHMNHSWTRVSGRLIGENWEGEIEPVTVLGYDFSDECLHPWSAPHLEICSRLGLPIREHRGDVSGSDKVPIRVVIRR
;
A
#
# COMPACT_ATOMS: atom_id res chain seq x y z
N MET A 1 11.55 -10.62 17.49
CA MET A 1 11.28 -9.17 17.48
C MET A 1 11.73 -8.63 16.12
N SER A 2 10.83 -8.05 15.31
CA SER A 2 11.24 -7.44 14.04
C SER A 2 11.88 -6.09 14.34
N HIS A 3 13.19 -5.98 14.16
CA HIS A 3 13.90 -4.70 14.20
C HIS A 3 13.25 -3.79 13.16
N VAL A 4 12.56 -2.73 13.59
CA VAL A 4 12.09 -1.68 12.69
C VAL A 4 13.23 -0.70 12.59
N LEU A 5 13.84 -0.62 11.41
CA LEU A 5 14.92 0.31 11.13
C LEU A 5 14.36 1.74 11.20
N SER A 6 14.94 2.57 12.07
CA SER A 6 14.65 3.99 12.21
C SER A 6 15.85 4.78 11.71
N TRP A 7 15.62 5.81 10.91
CA TRP A 7 16.67 6.67 10.36
C TRP A 7 16.60 8.04 11.02
N SER A 8 17.77 8.64 11.31
CA SER A 8 17.87 10.07 11.57
C SER A 8 18.18 10.85 10.29
N GLU A 9 17.92 12.16 10.31
CA GLU A 9 18.31 13.05 9.20
C GLU A 9 19.85 13.10 9.06
N ASP A 10 20.58 13.16 10.18
CA ASP A 10 22.05 13.23 10.18
C ASP A 10 22.70 11.97 9.60
N GLU A 11 22.18 10.78 9.93
CA GLU A 11 22.66 9.50 9.38
C GLU A 11 22.49 9.45 7.86
N LEU A 12 21.31 9.80 7.36
CA LEU A 12 21.03 9.80 5.92
C LEU A 12 21.80 10.90 5.20
N SER A 13 21.95 12.07 5.82
CA SER A 13 22.76 13.17 5.29
C SER A 13 24.20 12.73 5.12
N SER A 14 24.81 12.15 6.16
CA SER A 14 26.16 11.59 6.10
C SER A 14 26.30 10.53 5.02
N TYR A 15 25.30 9.64 4.90
CA TYR A 15 25.30 8.62 3.86
C TYR A 15 25.30 9.19 2.43
N TYR A 16 24.49 10.22 2.15
CA TYR A 16 24.35 10.78 0.80
C TYR A 16 25.39 11.86 0.46
N PHE A 17 26.04 12.49 1.45
CA PHE A 17 26.89 13.68 1.24
C PHE A 17 27.99 13.47 0.20
N ASP A 18 28.74 12.37 0.28
CA ASP A 18 29.88 12.08 -0.61
C ASP A 18 29.61 10.98 -1.64
N ARG A 19 28.35 10.57 -1.81
CA ARG A 19 28.00 9.50 -2.74
C ARG A 19 27.55 10.03 -4.09
N GLU A 20 28.02 9.39 -5.14
CA GLU A 20 27.49 9.61 -6.48
C GLU A 20 26.37 8.61 -6.77
N ILE A 21 25.18 9.13 -7.07
CA ILE A 21 24.05 8.37 -7.56
C ILE A 21 24.12 8.38 -9.09
N ASP A 22 24.38 7.21 -9.68
CA ASP A 22 24.43 7.08 -11.13
C ASP A 22 23.06 7.33 -11.76
N LEU A 23 22.99 8.38 -12.58
CA LEU A 23 21.82 8.75 -13.38
C LEU A 23 22.05 8.50 -14.87
N SER A 24 23.21 8.00 -15.29
CA SER A 24 23.59 7.83 -16.70
C SER A 24 22.72 6.80 -17.43
N TRP A 25 22.16 5.84 -16.68
CA TRP A 25 21.18 4.87 -17.19
C TRP A 25 19.86 5.53 -17.61
N LEU A 26 19.61 6.79 -17.24
CA LEU A 26 18.53 7.61 -17.80
C LEU A 26 19.09 8.44 -18.95
N ASN A 27 18.50 8.33 -20.15
CA ASN A 27 18.94 9.11 -21.32
C ASN A 27 19.08 10.62 -21.02
N LYS A 28 18.09 11.19 -20.33
CA LYS A 28 18.12 12.57 -19.82
C LYS A 28 17.37 12.64 -18.49
N SER A 29 18.09 12.51 -17.38
CA SER A 29 17.53 12.62 -16.02
C SER A 29 16.64 13.86 -15.81
N SER A 30 16.99 15.00 -16.42
CA SER A 30 16.22 16.26 -16.31
C SER A 30 14.81 16.21 -16.90
N ARG A 31 14.44 15.14 -17.61
CA ARG A 31 13.11 14.87 -18.16
C ARG A 31 12.28 13.93 -17.29
N HIS A 32 12.84 13.39 -16.20
CA HIS A 32 12.13 12.50 -15.29
C HIS A 32 11.68 13.24 -14.03
N GLN A 33 10.57 12.80 -13.46
CA GLN A 33 10.11 13.26 -12.17
C GLN A 33 10.81 12.45 -11.07
N PHE A 34 11.37 13.15 -10.09
CA PHE A 34 11.94 12.53 -8.90
C PHE A 34 11.03 12.73 -7.69
N ARG A 35 10.92 11.70 -6.88
CA ARG A 35 10.12 11.70 -5.66
C ARG A 35 10.85 10.97 -4.56
N TRP A 36 10.67 11.39 -3.31
CA TRP A 36 11.22 10.67 -2.18
C TRP A 36 10.29 10.70 -0.98
N LYS A 37 10.50 9.75 -0.07
CA LYS A 37 9.90 9.78 1.26
C LYS A 37 10.91 10.34 2.23
N SER A 38 10.53 11.35 3.00
CA SER A 38 11.38 11.86 4.07
C SER A 38 11.16 11.13 5.39
N VAL A 39 12.13 11.23 6.29
CA VAL A 39 12.00 10.79 7.69
C VAL A 39 10.76 11.43 8.35
N LYS A 40 10.44 12.67 7.98
CA LYS A 40 9.33 13.49 8.52
C LYS A 40 7.94 13.11 7.99
N GLY A 41 7.83 12.18 7.03
CA GLY A 41 6.58 11.47 6.75
C GLY A 41 5.84 11.75 5.43
N PRO A 42 5.84 12.95 4.81
CA PRO A 42 5.19 13.09 3.52
C PRO A 42 6.06 12.58 2.35
N TRP A 43 5.39 12.17 1.28
CA TRP A 43 6.03 12.08 -0.03
C TRP A 43 6.35 13.48 -0.53
N ILE A 44 7.57 13.65 -1.02
CA ILE A 44 8.04 14.88 -1.63
C ILE A 44 8.24 14.60 -3.11
N THR A 45 7.76 15.50 -3.96
CA THR A 45 8.01 15.49 -5.40
C THR A 45 8.91 16.66 -5.71
N SER A 46 9.97 16.43 -6.48
CA SER A 46 10.88 17.50 -6.88
C SER A 46 10.14 18.61 -7.61
N ASP A 47 10.35 19.84 -7.16
CA ASP A 47 9.90 21.08 -7.80
C ASP A 47 10.89 21.57 -8.88
N ARG A 48 12.06 20.90 -9.00
CA ARG A 48 13.11 21.23 -9.98
C ARG A 48 13.45 20.04 -10.87
N ARG A 49 14.00 20.35 -12.06
CA ARG A 49 14.60 19.34 -12.95
C ARG A 49 15.96 18.94 -12.41
N ILE A 50 16.21 17.63 -12.39
CA ILE A 50 17.43 17.07 -11.82
C ILE A 50 18.27 16.53 -12.96
N SER A 51 19.39 17.19 -13.24
CA SER A 51 20.30 16.84 -14.34
C SER A 51 21.56 16.10 -13.89
N SER A 52 21.81 15.99 -12.58
CA SER A 52 23.02 15.39 -12.01
C SER A 52 22.79 14.89 -10.59
N SER A 53 23.65 13.97 -10.13
CA SER A 53 23.65 13.46 -8.75
C SER A 53 23.77 14.60 -7.73
N LYS A 54 24.72 15.53 -7.94
CA LYS A 54 24.94 16.66 -7.04
C LYS A 54 23.67 17.48 -6.80
N LYS A 55 22.93 17.82 -7.85
CA LYS A 55 21.65 18.56 -7.74
C LYS A 55 20.58 17.76 -7.00
N LEU A 56 20.54 16.43 -7.20
CA LEU A 56 19.62 15.57 -6.47
C LEU A 56 19.91 15.60 -4.96
N ILE A 57 21.18 15.46 -4.59
CA ILE A 57 21.61 15.46 -3.18
C ILE A 57 21.40 16.82 -2.52
N GLU A 58 21.69 17.92 -3.23
CA GLU A 58 21.39 19.29 -2.75
C GLU A 58 19.91 19.47 -2.40
N LEU A 59 18.99 18.86 -3.16
CA LEU A 59 17.55 18.91 -2.90
C LEU A 59 17.12 18.09 -1.67
N PHE A 60 17.95 17.18 -1.17
CA PHE A 60 17.66 16.43 0.04
C PHE A 60 17.88 17.24 1.33
N SER A 61 18.65 18.33 1.27
CA SER A 61 19.18 19.11 2.42
C SER A 61 18.17 19.51 3.52
N ASN A 62 16.86 19.51 3.25
CA ASN A 62 15.82 19.84 4.24
C ASN A 62 14.88 18.66 4.58
N SER A 63 15.07 17.53 3.90
CA SER A 63 14.19 16.37 3.95
C SER A 63 14.91 15.10 3.48
N MET A 64 15.80 14.56 4.31
CA MET A 64 16.62 13.41 3.93
C MET A 64 15.76 12.20 3.58
N PRO A 65 16.06 11.52 2.45
CA PRO A 65 15.18 10.50 1.94
C PRO A 65 15.45 9.13 2.56
N THR A 66 14.41 8.48 3.07
CA THR A 66 14.47 7.04 3.40
C THR A 66 14.29 6.17 2.16
N ASP A 67 13.66 6.71 1.11
CA ASP A 67 13.43 6.03 -0.15
C ASP A 67 13.37 7.07 -1.28
N VAL A 68 14.11 6.87 -2.36
CA VAL A 68 14.12 7.75 -3.54
C VAL A 68 13.59 7.01 -4.76
N TYR A 69 12.83 7.71 -5.59
CA TYR A 69 12.15 7.18 -6.77
C TYR A 69 12.27 8.12 -7.96
N VAL A 70 12.21 7.55 -9.15
CA VAL A 70 12.22 8.25 -10.43
C VAL A 70 11.09 7.73 -11.32
N SER A 71 10.48 8.58 -12.13
CA SER A 71 9.42 8.17 -13.06
C SER A 71 9.94 7.26 -14.17
N THR A 72 9.13 6.28 -14.57
CA THR A 72 9.40 5.42 -15.74
C THR A 72 9.27 6.20 -17.05
N SER A 73 8.40 7.22 -17.07
CA SER A 73 8.23 8.13 -18.20
C SER A 73 9.16 9.33 -18.14
N SER A 74 9.58 9.78 -19.33
CA SER A 74 10.23 11.07 -19.55
C SER A 74 9.24 12.05 -20.16
N TRP A 75 9.26 13.29 -19.66
CA TRP A 75 8.30 14.33 -19.99
C TRP A 75 9.02 15.57 -20.52
N LEU A 76 8.36 16.36 -21.36
CA LEU A 76 8.88 17.67 -21.77
C LEU A 76 9.06 18.60 -20.57
N ASN A 77 8.12 18.52 -19.62
CA ASN A 77 8.22 19.16 -18.32
C ASN A 77 7.81 18.18 -17.21
N PRO A 78 8.78 17.61 -16.45
CA PRO A 78 8.48 16.64 -15.39
C PRO A 78 8.03 17.28 -14.07
N ILE A 79 8.12 18.60 -13.95
CA ILE A 79 7.73 19.34 -12.74
C ILE A 79 6.21 19.54 -12.75
N ASN A 80 5.57 19.31 -11.60
CA ASN A 80 4.14 19.60 -11.39
C ASN A 80 3.20 18.95 -12.41
N LEU A 81 3.51 17.72 -12.83
CA LEU A 81 2.67 16.93 -13.73
C LEU A 81 1.21 16.91 -13.21
N PRO A 82 0.22 17.20 -14.09
CA PRO A 82 -1.17 17.16 -13.69
C PRO A 82 -1.59 15.74 -13.31
N ARG A 83 -2.60 15.65 -12.43
CA ARG A 83 -3.23 14.35 -12.13
C ARG A 83 -3.97 13.88 -13.39
N ILE A 84 -4.15 12.56 -13.53
CA ILE A 84 -4.86 11.96 -14.68
C ILE A 84 -6.25 12.58 -14.90
N LYS A 85 -6.94 12.95 -13.81
CA LYS A 85 -8.29 13.54 -13.83
C LYS A 85 -8.30 15.07 -13.89
N ASP A 86 -7.13 15.71 -13.95
CA ASP A 86 -7.04 17.18 -14.00
C ASP A 86 -7.28 17.64 -15.44
N THR A 87 -8.44 18.26 -15.66
CA THR A 87 -8.86 18.82 -16.94
C THR A 87 -8.55 20.31 -17.08
N LYS A 88 -8.05 20.96 -16.01
CA LYS A 88 -7.81 22.41 -16.00
C LYS A 88 -6.43 22.77 -16.54
N ARG A 89 -5.46 21.86 -16.39
CA ARG A 89 -4.08 22.04 -16.85
C ARG A 89 -3.89 21.39 -18.22
N PRO A 90 -2.99 21.92 -19.06
CA PRO A 90 -2.65 21.28 -20.32
C PRO A 90 -2.06 19.89 -20.08
N SER A 91 -2.38 18.96 -20.98
CA SER A 91 -1.87 17.58 -20.92
C SER A 91 -0.34 17.57 -21.04
N PRO A 92 0.35 16.76 -20.20
CA PRO A 92 1.79 16.72 -20.21
C PRO A 92 2.28 16.02 -21.48
N ILE A 93 3.35 16.53 -22.08
CA ILE A 93 3.92 15.94 -23.29
C ILE A 93 4.86 14.80 -22.89
N LEU A 94 4.38 13.56 -23.08
CA LEU A 94 5.15 12.34 -22.95
C LEU A 94 6.19 12.27 -24.08
N LEU A 95 7.46 12.13 -23.72
CA LEU A 95 8.59 12.03 -24.65
C LEU A 95 9.11 10.59 -24.77
N ASP A 96 9.06 9.85 -23.67
CA ASP A 96 9.54 8.46 -23.63
C ASP A 96 8.91 7.70 -22.46
N HIS A 97 8.90 6.37 -22.52
CA HIS A 97 8.42 5.51 -21.45
C HIS A 97 9.23 4.21 -21.38
N LEU A 98 10.04 4.08 -20.32
CA LEU A 98 10.77 2.87 -20.01
C LEU A 98 9.80 1.70 -19.80
N VAL A 99 10.12 0.54 -20.37
CA VAL A 99 9.44 -0.70 -20.05
C VAL A 99 10.02 -1.22 -18.75
N VAL A 100 9.17 -1.36 -17.73
CA VAL A 100 9.59 -1.90 -16.44
C VAL A 100 8.73 -3.09 -16.04
N PHE A 101 9.38 -4.18 -15.66
CA PHE A 101 8.77 -5.33 -15.01
C PHE A 101 9.24 -5.42 -13.57
N ASP A 102 8.31 -5.46 -12.62
CA ASP A 102 8.58 -5.60 -11.19
C ASP A 102 8.24 -7.01 -10.72
N ILE A 103 9.23 -7.72 -10.17
CA ILE A 103 9.12 -9.12 -9.74
C ILE A 103 9.44 -9.18 -8.26
N ASP A 104 8.41 -9.36 -7.44
CA ASP A 104 8.50 -9.15 -6.00
C ASP A 104 7.94 -10.37 -5.24
N ILE A 105 8.81 -11.24 -4.74
CA ILE A 105 8.40 -12.49 -4.06
C ILE A 105 8.54 -12.34 -2.55
N ARG A 106 7.47 -12.68 -1.83
CA ARG A 106 7.35 -12.46 -0.37
C ARG A 106 7.50 -13.78 0.40
N PRO A 107 7.94 -13.72 1.67
CA PRO A 107 8.50 -12.57 2.40
C PRO A 107 9.98 -12.30 2.10
N PHE A 108 10.57 -11.26 2.70
CA PHE A 108 12.00 -10.93 2.58
C PHE A 108 12.88 -11.99 3.24
N CYS A 109 13.49 -12.85 2.41
CA CYS A 109 14.49 -13.84 2.80
C CYS A 109 15.25 -14.36 1.58
N ILE A 110 16.40 -15.02 1.79
CA ILE A 110 17.26 -15.54 0.71
C ILE A 110 16.51 -16.52 -0.20
N ILE A 111 15.73 -17.45 0.35
CA ILE A 111 14.97 -18.42 -0.47
C ILE A 111 14.01 -17.72 -1.43
N ARG A 112 13.24 -16.74 -0.94
CA ARG A 112 12.28 -16.01 -1.79
C ARG A 112 12.96 -15.06 -2.76
N LEU A 113 14.09 -14.48 -2.36
CA LEU A 113 14.90 -13.67 -3.26
C LEU A 113 15.51 -14.52 -4.39
N GLU A 114 15.90 -15.76 -4.12
CA GLU A 114 16.36 -16.72 -5.13
C GLU A 114 15.23 -17.12 -6.09
N GLU A 115 14.01 -17.33 -5.58
CA GLU A 115 12.83 -17.52 -6.43
C GLU A 115 12.58 -16.30 -7.33
N ALA A 116 12.67 -15.08 -6.77
CA ALA A 116 12.51 -13.85 -7.52
C ALA A 116 13.60 -13.68 -8.59
N ARG A 117 14.85 -14.07 -8.27
CA ARG A 117 15.97 -14.07 -9.21
C ARG A 117 15.71 -15.00 -10.38
N LYS A 118 15.29 -16.25 -10.13
CA LYS A 118 14.94 -17.22 -11.19
C LYS A 118 13.79 -16.73 -12.06
N ALA A 119 12.75 -16.18 -11.46
CA ALA A 119 11.64 -15.60 -12.21
C ALA A 119 12.09 -14.42 -13.10
N THR A 120 12.99 -13.59 -12.59
CA THR A 120 13.59 -12.47 -13.32
C THR A 120 14.46 -12.96 -14.47
N LEU A 121 15.30 -13.98 -14.25
CA LEU A 121 16.13 -14.61 -15.27
C LEU A 121 15.29 -15.22 -16.39
N ASN A 122 14.24 -15.97 -16.04
CA ASN A 122 13.34 -16.57 -17.01
C ASN A 122 12.61 -15.51 -17.84
N LEU A 123 12.16 -14.42 -17.21
CA LEU A 123 11.55 -13.30 -17.93
C LEU A 123 12.55 -12.59 -18.85
N ARG A 124 13.78 -12.35 -18.39
CA ARG A 124 14.86 -11.77 -19.21
C ARG A 124 15.06 -12.59 -20.49
N ASN A 125 15.22 -13.91 -20.36
CA ASN A 125 15.44 -14.79 -21.50
C ASN A 125 14.23 -14.81 -22.43
N TRP A 126 13.03 -14.90 -21.88
CA TRP A 126 11.80 -14.86 -22.67
C TRP A 126 11.67 -13.56 -23.47
N LEU A 127 11.96 -12.41 -22.85
CA LEU A 127 11.94 -11.11 -23.54
C LEU A 127 12.94 -11.07 -24.70
N ILE A 128 14.16 -11.57 -24.50
CA ILE A 128 15.19 -11.64 -25.55
C ILE A 128 14.77 -12.54 -26.71
N GLU A 129 14.11 -13.66 -26.41
CA GLU A 129 13.73 -14.67 -27.40
C GLU A 129 12.44 -14.34 -28.15
N ASN A 130 11.51 -13.60 -27.52
CA ASN A 130 10.12 -13.45 -28.01
C ASN A 130 9.73 -12.01 -28.32
N THR A 131 10.58 -11.02 -28.03
CA THR A 131 10.25 -9.60 -28.21
C THR A 131 11.45 -8.80 -28.70
N ASP A 132 11.21 -7.62 -29.29
CA ASP A 132 12.28 -6.69 -29.66
C ASP A 132 12.72 -5.78 -28.50
N ILE A 133 12.21 -6.01 -27.28
CA ILE A 133 12.48 -5.18 -26.11
C ILE A 133 13.97 -5.26 -25.74
N LYS A 134 14.61 -4.10 -25.66
CA LYS A 134 16.05 -3.99 -25.36
C LYS A 134 16.25 -3.77 -23.87
N ILE A 135 16.66 -4.81 -23.16
CA ILE A 135 16.94 -4.73 -21.73
C ILE A 135 18.15 -3.80 -21.50
N ARG A 136 17.97 -2.77 -20.68
CA ARG A 136 19.05 -1.88 -20.25
C ARG A 136 19.87 -2.52 -19.14
N HIS A 137 19.17 -2.97 -18.11
CA HIS A 137 19.77 -3.61 -16.94
C HIS A 137 18.69 -4.20 -16.03
N ILE A 138 19.15 -4.98 -15.06
CA ILE A 138 18.32 -5.55 -13.99
C ILE A 138 18.75 -4.94 -12.67
N THR A 139 17.79 -4.51 -11.86
CA THR A 139 18.03 -3.84 -10.58
C THR A 139 17.51 -4.69 -9.44
N PHE A 140 18.35 -4.95 -8.42
CA PHE A 140 17.88 -5.39 -7.12
C PHE A 140 17.21 -4.23 -6.36
N SER A 141 15.95 -4.40 -5.96
CA SER A 141 15.13 -3.36 -5.33
C SER A 141 15.61 -2.88 -3.94
N GLY A 142 16.62 -3.53 -3.36
CA GLY A 142 17.01 -3.36 -1.95
C GLY A 142 16.13 -4.15 -0.97
N SER A 143 15.16 -4.94 -1.45
CA SER A 143 14.33 -5.78 -0.59
C SER A 143 13.99 -7.15 -1.21
N LYS A 144 12.80 -7.32 -1.77
CA LYS A 144 12.19 -8.64 -2.02
C LYS A 144 12.22 -9.08 -3.48
N GLY A 145 12.70 -8.20 -4.35
CA GLY A 145 12.48 -8.36 -5.77
C GLY A 145 13.47 -7.60 -6.62
N PHE A 146 13.21 -7.70 -7.91
CA PHE A 146 14.03 -7.13 -8.97
C PHE A 146 13.16 -6.33 -9.94
N HIS A 147 13.77 -5.34 -10.59
CA HIS A 147 13.18 -4.64 -11.71
C HIS A 147 13.98 -4.98 -12.98
N ILE A 148 13.32 -5.41 -14.05
CA ILE A 148 13.90 -5.39 -15.39
C ILE A 148 13.55 -4.05 -16.00
N ILE A 149 14.56 -3.27 -16.39
CA ILE A 149 14.38 -1.96 -17.03
C ILE A 149 14.84 -2.11 -18.47
N ALA A 150 13.97 -1.73 -19.40
CA ALA A 150 14.19 -1.92 -20.83
C ALA A 150 13.65 -0.76 -21.67
N ASP A 151 14.18 -0.66 -22.89
CA ASP A 151 13.71 0.21 -23.95
C ASP A 151 12.82 -0.57 -24.91
N ASP A 152 11.81 0.12 -25.44
CA ASP A 152 11.04 -0.35 -26.58
C ASP A 152 11.54 0.36 -27.84
N PRO A 153 12.13 -0.37 -28.81
CA PRO A 153 12.53 0.21 -30.08
C PRO A 153 11.36 0.70 -30.92
N ASP A 154 10.15 0.17 -30.70
CA ASP A 154 8.96 0.63 -31.40
C ASP A 154 8.54 2.00 -30.87
N ARG A 155 8.64 3.00 -31.76
CA ARG A 155 8.33 4.40 -31.49
C ARG A 155 7.01 4.86 -32.09
N GLU A 156 6.23 3.98 -32.73
CA GLU A 156 5.01 4.35 -33.46
C GLU A 156 4.03 5.12 -32.56
N SER A 157 3.84 4.64 -31.32
CA SER A 157 2.97 5.28 -30.34
C SER A 157 3.39 6.70 -29.97
N PHE A 158 4.68 7.04 -30.07
CA PHE A 158 5.22 8.37 -29.79
C PHE A 158 5.11 9.35 -30.97
N SER A 159 4.79 8.86 -32.17
CA SER A 159 4.55 9.70 -33.35
C SER A 159 3.19 10.41 -33.32
N GLU A 160 2.28 9.99 -32.45
CA GLU A 160 0.97 10.64 -32.27
C GLU A 160 1.12 12.10 -31.79
N PRO A 161 0.69 13.12 -32.54
CA PRO A 161 0.87 14.52 -32.15
C PRO A 161 0.06 14.94 -30.92
N ASP A 162 -1.14 14.39 -30.71
CA ASP A 162 -1.97 14.74 -29.54
C ASP A 162 -1.40 14.11 -28.26
N PRO A 163 -1.09 14.89 -27.20
CA PRO A 163 -0.47 14.35 -25.99
C PRO A 163 -1.32 13.32 -25.24
N VAL A 164 -2.65 13.46 -25.26
CA VAL A 164 -3.57 12.56 -24.56
C VAL A 164 -3.66 11.24 -25.31
N LEU A 165 -3.87 11.30 -26.63
CA LEU A 165 -3.90 10.11 -27.48
C LEU A 165 -2.56 9.39 -27.48
N ARG A 166 -1.44 10.12 -27.47
CA ARG A 166 -0.10 9.56 -27.36
C ARG A 166 0.06 8.75 -26.08
N GLU A 167 -0.30 9.33 -24.93
CA GLU A 167 -0.19 8.63 -23.65
C GLU A 167 -1.07 7.36 -23.60
N GLU A 168 -2.31 7.42 -24.12
CA GLU A 168 -3.18 6.23 -24.18
C GLU A 168 -2.68 5.16 -25.17
N LYS A 169 -2.12 5.55 -26.33
CA LYS A 169 -1.48 4.62 -27.27
C LYS A 169 -0.30 3.90 -26.63
N VAL A 170 0.61 4.64 -25.99
CA VAL A 170 1.76 4.06 -25.27
C VAL A 170 1.28 3.10 -24.17
N LYS A 171 0.28 3.49 -23.39
CA LYS A 171 -0.31 2.65 -22.34
C LYS A 171 -0.94 1.37 -22.90
N SER A 172 -1.65 1.45 -24.03
CA SER A 172 -2.23 0.29 -24.71
C SER A 172 -1.15 -0.68 -25.20
N GLN A 173 -0.10 -0.16 -25.85
CA GLN A 173 1.05 -0.94 -26.31
C GLN A 173 1.74 -1.66 -25.13
N ARG A 174 1.98 -0.96 -24.02
CA ARG A 174 2.56 -1.55 -22.80
C ARG A 174 1.65 -2.61 -22.17
N LYS A 175 0.33 -2.42 -22.22
CA LYS A 175 -0.64 -3.39 -21.73
C LYS A 175 -0.65 -4.67 -22.57
N GLN A 176 -0.51 -4.56 -23.89
CA GLN A 176 -0.39 -5.71 -24.78
C GLN A 176 0.87 -6.53 -24.45
N LEU A 177 2.03 -5.88 -24.34
CA LEU A 177 3.28 -6.53 -23.93
C LEU A 177 3.14 -7.21 -22.56
N LEU A 178 2.56 -6.51 -21.58
CA LEU A 178 2.32 -7.07 -20.25
C LEU A 178 1.42 -8.31 -20.29
N ASN A 179 0.38 -8.32 -21.13
CA ASN A 179 -0.50 -9.48 -21.27
C ASN A 179 0.27 -10.68 -21.83
N GLN A 180 1.10 -10.51 -22.86
CA GLN A 180 1.94 -11.58 -23.40
C GLN A 180 2.88 -12.17 -22.33
N VAL A 181 3.50 -11.31 -21.53
CA VAL A 181 4.36 -11.72 -20.41
C VAL A 181 3.59 -12.52 -19.35
N ILE A 182 2.36 -12.12 -19.02
CA ILE A 182 1.50 -12.83 -18.06
C ILE A 182 1.03 -14.17 -18.63
N GLU A 183 0.65 -14.21 -19.91
CA GLU A 183 0.22 -15.42 -20.63
C GLU A 183 1.36 -16.44 -20.74
N ALA A 184 2.59 -15.99 -20.89
CA ALA A 184 3.80 -16.82 -20.80
C ALA A 184 4.13 -17.29 -19.37
N GLY A 185 3.34 -16.90 -18.35
CA GLY A 185 3.42 -17.42 -16.99
C GLY A 185 4.40 -16.67 -16.07
N HIS A 186 4.87 -15.48 -16.44
CA HIS A 186 5.82 -14.72 -15.62
C HIS A 186 5.13 -13.94 -14.47
N PRO A 187 5.66 -14.02 -13.24
CA PRO A 187 5.02 -13.44 -12.05
C PRO A 187 5.37 -11.95 -11.85
N VAL A 188 4.92 -11.09 -12.76
CA VAL A 188 5.15 -9.63 -12.72
C VAL A 188 3.99 -8.85 -12.04
N ASP A 189 4.28 -7.69 -11.45
CA ASP A 189 3.24 -6.76 -10.98
C ASP A 189 2.46 -6.19 -12.18
N LYS A 190 1.16 -6.50 -12.24
CA LYS A 190 0.24 -6.13 -13.32
C LYS A 190 -0.01 -4.62 -13.45
N VAL A 191 0.38 -3.83 -12.45
CA VAL A 191 0.15 -2.38 -12.44
C VAL A 191 1.35 -1.60 -12.98
N VAL A 192 2.57 -2.13 -12.81
CA VAL A 192 3.80 -1.35 -13.05
C VAL A 192 4.01 -1.06 -14.53
N THR A 193 3.93 -2.06 -15.40
CA THR A 193 4.39 -1.96 -16.80
C THR A 193 3.52 -1.02 -17.65
N ALA A 194 2.21 -1.00 -17.43
CA ALA A 194 1.28 -0.18 -18.21
C ALA A 194 1.06 1.24 -17.66
N ASP A 195 1.48 1.52 -16.42
CA ASP A 195 1.29 2.82 -15.78
C ASP A 195 2.37 3.82 -16.24
N THR A 196 2.00 4.68 -17.19
CA THR A 196 2.84 5.77 -17.72
C THR A 196 3.24 6.80 -16.67
N ARG A 197 2.61 6.82 -15.49
CA ARG A 197 2.96 7.72 -14.38
C ARG A 197 3.59 6.98 -13.21
N ARG A 198 4.02 5.74 -13.42
CA ARG A 198 4.69 4.93 -12.39
C ARG A 198 6.04 5.54 -12.02
N VAL A 199 6.40 5.38 -10.76
CA VAL A 199 7.76 5.64 -10.26
C VAL A 199 8.38 4.35 -9.77
N ILE A 200 9.68 4.19 -10.02
CA ILE A 200 10.49 3.06 -9.59
C ILE A 200 11.59 3.56 -8.66
N ARG A 201 12.09 2.67 -7.79
CA ARG A 201 13.17 3.05 -6.88
C ARG A 201 14.43 3.40 -7.67
N LEU A 202 15.03 4.52 -7.34
CA LEU A 202 16.25 4.99 -7.99
C LEU A 202 17.43 4.09 -7.60
N PRO A 203 18.12 3.42 -8.55
CA PRO A 203 19.36 2.71 -8.25
C PRO A 203 20.40 3.65 -7.63
N GLY A 204 21.25 3.12 -6.74
CA GLY A 204 22.19 3.89 -5.93
C GLY A 204 21.62 4.45 -4.63
N THR A 205 20.32 4.24 -4.33
CA THR A 205 19.67 4.80 -3.12
C THR A 205 19.28 3.75 -2.09
N ILE A 206 19.18 4.15 -0.82
CA ILE A 206 18.80 3.26 0.29
C ILE A 206 17.35 2.79 0.14
N HIS A 207 17.10 1.53 0.50
CA HIS A 207 15.77 1.02 0.80
C HIS A 207 15.44 1.19 2.30
N GLY A 208 14.54 2.12 2.63
CA GLY A 208 14.35 2.61 4.00
C GLY A 208 13.92 1.56 5.03
N LYS A 209 13.36 0.42 4.63
CA LYS A 209 12.98 -0.64 5.59
C LYS A 209 14.08 -1.66 5.86
N THR A 210 15.09 -1.74 4.98
CA THR A 210 16.08 -2.82 4.99
C THR A 210 17.49 -2.28 5.13
N GLY A 211 17.77 -1.04 4.73
CA GLY A 211 19.10 -0.45 4.69
C GLY A 211 19.98 -0.96 3.54
N TRP A 212 19.47 -1.87 2.70
CA TRP A 212 20.15 -2.32 1.50
C TRP A 212 20.02 -1.30 0.39
N ILE A 213 21.03 -1.20 -0.46
CA ILE A 213 21.03 -0.26 -1.57
C ILE A 213 20.28 -0.89 -2.75
N CYS A 214 19.48 -0.07 -3.44
CA CYS A 214 18.91 -0.42 -4.73
C CYS A 214 20.06 -0.47 -5.75
N THR A 215 20.37 -1.63 -6.31
CA THR A 215 21.64 -1.82 -7.05
C THR A 215 21.37 -2.40 -8.42
N ILE A 216 21.89 -1.75 -9.46
CA ILE A 216 21.99 -2.35 -10.80
C ILE A 216 22.93 -3.55 -10.70
N LEU A 217 22.44 -4.72 -11.10
CA LEU A 217 23.24 -5.94 -11.08
C LEU A 217 24.19 -5.97 -12.26
N ASN A 218 25.37 -6.56 -12.05
CA ASN A 218 26.19 -6.99 -13.17
C ASN A 218 25.47 -8.13 -13.91
N ASP A 219 25.59 -8.18 -15.24
CA ASP A 219 24.84 -9.12 -16.08
C ASP A 219 25.09 -10.58 -15.70
N GLU A 220 26.30 -10.93 -15.25
CA GLU A 220 26.65 -12.28 -14.79
C GLU A 220 25.94 -12.67 -13.49
N TRP A 221 25.61 -11.71 -12.61
CA TRP A 221 25.06 -12.01 -11.29
C TRP A 221 23.64 -12.55 -11.34
N ILE A 222 22.84 -12.14 -12.34
CA ILE A 222 21.47 -12.65 -12.45
C ILE A 222 21.46 -14.14 -12.80
N GLU A 223 22.54 -14.69 -13.35
CA GLU A 223 22.68 -16.11 -13.68
C GLU A 223 23.14 -16.93 -12.48
N LEU A 224 23.90 -16.30 -11.58
CA LEU A 224 24.40 -16.93 -10.37
C LEU A 224 23.36 -16.93 -9.23
N PRO A 225 23.34 -17.97 -8.38
CA PRO A 225 22.55 -17.99 -7.16
C PRO A 225 22.78 -16.76 -6.26
N VAL A 226 21.73 -16.30 -5.59
CA VAL A 226 21.75 -15.09 -4.72
C VAL A 226 22.88 -15.13 -3.69
N ASN A 227 23.17 -16.28 -3.09
CA ASN A 227 24.22 -16.41 -2.06
C ASN A 227 25.64 -16.10 -2.56
N GLU A 228 25.90 -16.16 -3.86
CA GLU A 228 27.22 -15.90 -4.45
C GLU A 228 27.52 -14.41 -4.64
N TRP A 229 26.49 -13.58 -4.83
CA TRP A 229 26.65 -12.16 -5.10
C TRP A 229 26.02 -11.24 -4.05
N ILE A 230 25.09 -11.71 -3.22
CA ILE A 230 24.37 -10.84 -2.27
C ILE A 230 25.30 -10.10 -1.29
N ASN A 231 26.44 -10.69 -0.93
CA ASN A 231 27.42 -10.05 -0.06
C ASN A 231 28.21 -8.93 -0.75
N LYS A 232 28.17 -8.89 -2.10
CA LYS A 232 28.79 -7.83 -2.92
C LYS A 232 27.87 -6.61 -3.07
N ILE A 233 26.59 -6.75 -2.75
CA ILE A 233 25.63 -5.64 -2.82
C ILE A 233 25.92 -4.62 -1.71
N PRO A 234 26.04 -3.32 -2.04
CA PRO A 234 26.21 -2.28 -1.04
C PRO A 234 25.03 -2.22 -0.05
N ARG A 235 25.33 -1.88 1.20
CA ARG A 235 24.33 -1.67 2.25
C ARG A 235 24.83 -0.65 3.25
N HIS A 236 23.89 0.02 3.91
CA HIS A 236 24.20 0.85 5.07
C HIS A 236 24.68 -0.03 6.24
N GLU A 237 25.47 0.54 7.15
CA GLU A 237 26.00 -0.17 8.33
C GLU A 237 24.87 -0.75 9.19
N SER A 238 23.81 0.04 9.39
CA SER A 238 22.59 -0.35 10.11
C SER A 238 21.67 -1.33 9.36
N ALA A 239 22.02 -1.79 8.16
CA ALA A 239 21.15 -2.62 7.33
C ALA A 239 20.76 -3.94 8.01
N ILE A 240 19.49 -4.35 7.87
CA ILE A 240 19.04 -5.63 8.42
C ILE A 240 19.69 -6.78 7.64
N LYS A 241 20.09 -7.82 8.37
CA LYS A 241 20.55 -9.07 7.74
C LYS A 241 19.37 -9.76 7.03
N ILE A 242 19.59 -10.22 5.80
CA ILE A 242 18.58 -10.98 5.06
C ILE A 242 18.37 -12.33 5.76
N PRO A 243 17.14 -12.67 6.21
CA PRO A 243 16.88 -13.97 6.78
C PRO A 243 17.12 -15.07 5.74
N LYS A 244 17.70 -16.22 6.12
CA LYS A 244 17.91 -17.33 5.18
C LYS A 244 16.59 -17.94 4.71
N ARG A 245 15.71 -18.24 5.67
CA ARG A 245 14.40 -18.87 5.45
C ARG A 245 13.29 -17.84 5.67
N PRO A 246 12.11 -18.01 5.03
CA PRO A 246 10.94 -17.22 5.41
C PRO A 246 10.71 -17.39 6.92
N PRO A 247 10.30 -16.33 7.65
CA PRO A 247 10.02 -16.44 9.06
C PRO A 247 9.07 -17.60 9.29
N ILE A 248 9.47 -18.53 10.17
CA ILE A 248 8.64 -19.65 10.57
C ILE A 248 7.41 -19.02 11.22
N ARG A 249 6.28 -19.06 10.52
CA ARG A 249 4.99 -18.90 11.18
C ARG A 249 4.83 -20.15 12.02
N ILE A 250 5.25 -20.09 13.28
CA ILE A 250 4.86 -21.09 14.25
C ILE A 250 3.34 -20.97 14.32
N PRO A 251 2.57 -21.97 13.84
CA PRO A 251 1.15 -21.99 14.13
C PRO A 251 1.03 -21.96 15.65
N LYS A 252 0.21 -21.06 16.21
CA LYS A 252 -0.04 -21.06 17.65
C LYS A 252 -0.56 -22.45 18.00
N PHE A 253 0.27 -23.26 18.65
CA PHE A 253 -0.12 -24.56 19.17
C PHE A 253 -1.06 -24.31 20.34
N SER A 254 -2.37 -24.47 20.13
CA SER A 254 -3.27 -24.84 21.22
C SER A 254 -3.03 -26.32 21.53
N LEU A 255 -2.60 -26.63 22.75
CA LEU A 255 -2.46 -28.01 23.21
C LEU A 255 -3.79 -28.76 23.01
N PRO A 256 -3.83 -29.88 22.28
CA PRO A 256 -5.08 -30.61 22.06
C PRO A 256 -5.42 -31.44 23.31
N LYS A 257 -6.68 -31.39 23.75
CA LYS A 257 -7.25 -32.44 24.60
C LYS A 257 -7.17 -33.76 23.82
N MET A 258 -6.62 -34.79 24.47
CA MET A 258 -6.59 -36.16 23.99
C MET A 258 -7.96 -36.58 23.44
N ASN A 259 -7.97 -37.10 22.22
CA ASN A 259 -8.65 -38.35 21.91
C ASN A 259 -8.04 -38.99 20.66
N LEU A 260 -7.71 -40.27 20.79
CA LEU A 260 -7.06 -41.10 19.80
C LEU A 260 -7.97 -41.37 18.59
N ARG A 261 -7.45 -41.19 17.37
CA ARG A 261 -7.15 -42.29 16.42
C ARG A 261 -6.72 -41.72 15.05
N LEU A 262 -5.75 -42.40 14.45
CA LEU A 262 -5.09 -42.08 13.19
C LEU A 262 -6.06 -42.06 11.99
N THR A 263 -5.82 -41.16 11.04
CA THR A 263 -5.52 -41.46 9.62
C THR A 263 -5.19 -40.17 8.85
N SER A 264 -4.21 -40.24 7.97
CA SER A 264 -3.67 -39.12 7.18
C SER A 264 -4.60 -38.69 6.05
N LYS A 265 -4.97 -37.40 5.96
CA LYS A 265 -5.55 -36.82 4.73
C LYS A 265 -5.10 -35.36 4.48
N LYS A 266 -4.78 -35.13 3.20
CA LYS A 266 -4.47 -33.91 2.43
C LYS A 266 -4.81 -32.55 3.08
N ILE A 267 -3.84 -31.63 3.06
CA ILE A 267 -4.02 -30.20 3.37
C ILE A 267 -4.84 -29.55 2.26
N VAL A 268 -6.06 -29.13 2.60
CA VAL A 268 -6.97 -28.32 1.78
C VAL A 268 -6.64 -26.84 2.01
N SER A 269 -6.63 -26.02 0.95
CA SER A 269 -6.50 -24.56 1.03
C SER A 269 -7.57 -23.93 1.94
N PRO A 270 -7.29 -22.83 2.66
CA PRO A 270 -8.31 -22.20 3.52
C PRO A 270 -9.53 -21.80 2.66
N PRO A 271 -10.75 -22.06 3.16
CA PRO A 271 -11.95 -21.86 2.38
C PRO A 271 -12.23 -20.37 2.18
N GLN A 272 -12.67 -20.04 0.97
CA GLN A 272 -13.22 -18.74 0.61
C GLN A 272 -14.44 -18.44 1.51
N TYR A 273 -14.55 -17.21 2.02
CA TYR A 273 -15.67 -16.79 2.86
C TYR A 273 -16.38 -15.56 2.33
N THR A 274 -17.69 -15.50 2.54
CA THR A 274 -18.55 -14.36 2.19
C THR A 274 -18.91 -13.59 3.45
N SER A 275 -18.96 -12.25 3.38
CA SER A 275 -19.37 -11.40 4.51
C SER A 275 -19.97 -10.08 4.05
N LEU A 276 -20.68 -9.39 4.94
CA LEU A 276 -21.16 -8.03 4.74
C LEU A 276 -20.13 -7.02 5.27
N GLU A 277 -19.86 -5.99 4.49
CA GLU A 277 -19.06 -4.85 4.89
C GLU A 277 -19.89 -3.57 4.82
N LEU A 278 -19.76 -2.73 5.84
CA LEU A 278 -20.37 -1.42 5.97
C LEU A 278 -19.35 -0.35 5.61
N SER A 279 -19.73 0.60 4.74
CA SER A 279 -18.93 1.78 4.45
C SER A 279 -19.06 2.79 5.57
N SER A 280 -17.97 3.49 5.91
CA SER A 280 -18.01 4.64 6.81
C SER A 280 -18.59 5.91 6.16
N HIS A 281 -18.90 5.89 4.86
CA HIS A 281 -19.38 7.07 4.15
C HIS A 281 -20.79 7.51 4.57
N VAL A 282 -20.99 8.81 4.82
CA VAL A 282 -22.33 9.36 5.00
C VAL A 282 -22.90 9.75 3.65
N SER A 283 -23.85 8.94 3.16
CA SER A 283 -24.50 9.13 1.85
C SER A 283 -25.07 10.55 1.71
N GLY A 284 -24.86 11.21 0.57
CA GLY A 284 -25.35 12.59 0.35
C GLY A 284 -24.44 13.71 0.89
N THR A 285 -23.27 13.36 1.45
CA THR A 285 -22.25 14.34 1.85
C THR A 285 -20.96 14.12 1.04
N ASN A 286 -20.15 15.16 0.84
CA ASN A 286 -18.89 15.03 0.08
C ASN A 286 -17.71 14.65 0.96
N ASP A 287 -17.73 15.04 2.24
CA ASP A 287 -16.57 15.03 3.14
C ASP A 287 -16.83 14.38 4.52
N ARG A 288 -18.01 13.79 4.74
CA ARG A 288 -18.37 13.22 6.04
C ARG A 288 -18.26 11.69 6.07
N SER A 289 -17.80 11.21 7.22
CA SER A 289 -17.73 9.79 7.56
C SER A 289 -18.16 9.56 8.99
N ALA A 290 -18.84 8.44 9.22
CA ALA A 290 -18.96 7.87 10.55
C ALA A 290 -17.68 7.13 10.93
N PHE A 291 -17.49 6.87 12.22
CA PHE A 291 -16.44 5.96 12.65
C PHE A 291 -17.00 4.54 12.70
N VAL A 292 -16.44 3.63 11.91
CA VAL A 292 -16.83 2.21 11.86
C VAL A 292 -15.55 1.38 11.79
N SER A 293 -15.11 0.81 12.92
CA SER A 293 -13.87 0.01 12.93
C SER A 293 -13.85 -1.01 14.05
N TRP A 294 -13.24 -2.16 13.77
CA TRP A 294 -12.77 -3.08 14.81
C TRP A 294 -11.69 -2.40 15.65
N LEU A 295 -11.82 -2.48 16.97
CA LEU A 295 -10.85 -1.97 17.92
C LEU A 295 -9.56 -2.82 17.88
N PRO A 296 -8.39 -2.24 18.24
CA PRO A 296 -7.13 -2.96 18.19
C PRO A 296 -7.11 -4.15 19.14
N ILE A 297 -6.75 -5.34 18.63
CA ILE A 297 -6.62 -6.58 19.44
C ILE A 297 -5.67 -6.39 20.64
N LYS A 298 -4.63 -5.56 20.47
CA LYS A 298 -3.66 -5.25 21.54
C LYS A 298 -4.26 -4.44 22.70
N TRP A 299 -5.49 -3.95 22.60
CA TRP A 299 -6.14 -3.20 23.68
C TRP A 299 -6.61 -4.11 24.81
N GLY A 300 -6.76 -5.42 24.56
CA GLY A 300 -7.05 -6.43 25.58
C GLY A 300 -8.29 -7.23 25.22
N ASP A 301 -8.94 -7.77 26.24
CA ASP A 301 -10.25 -8.40 26.11
C ASP A 301 -11.34 -7.39 25.72
N ILE A 302 -12.58 -7.87 25.59
CA ILE A 302 -13.75 -7.07 25.19
C ILE A 302 -13.92 -5.86 26.11
N ARG A 303 -13.92 -6.10 27.44
CA ARG A 303 -14.14 -5.05 28.44
C ARG A 303 -13.04 -3.99 28.39
N THR A 304 -11.77 -4.41 28.45
CA THR A 304 -10.63 -3.50 28.44
C THR A 304 -10.57 -2.69 27.13
N SER A 305 -10.94 -3.30 26.02
CA SER A 305 -11.00 -2.63 24.72
C SER A 305 -12.09 -1.56 24.69
N ILE A 306 -13.27 -1.84 25.26
CA ILE A 306 -14.36 -0.86 25.38
C ILE A 306 -13.92 0.29 26.28
N GLU A 307 -13.36 0.02 27.46
CA GLU A 307 -12.87 1.05 28.41
C GLU A 307 -11.84 1.99 27.77
N LYS A 308 -10.83 1.45 27.08
CA LYS A 308 -9.83 2.26 26.35
C LYS A 308 -10.44 3.08 25.21
N SER A 309 -11.43 2.53 24.52
CA SER A 309 -12.12 3.26 23.45
C SER A 309 -12.97 4.39 24.00
N GLN A 310 -13.64 4.21 25.13
CA GLN A 310 -14.42 5.26 25.80
C GLN A 310 -13.50 6.43 26.19
N GLU A 311 -12.34 6.15 26.78
CA GLU A 311 -11.36 7.19 27.13
C GLU A 311 -10.89 7.96 25.88
N LEU A 312 -10.52 7.26 24.81
CA LEU A 312 -10.09 7.90 23.56
C LEU A 312 -11.20 8.79 22.97
N PHE A 313 -12.41 8.29 22.86
CA PHE A 313 -13.48 9.00 22.17
C PHE A 313 -14.10 10.11 23.02
N ARG A 314 -14.04 10.01 24.34
CA ARG A 314 -14.35 11.12 25.26
C ARG A 314 -13.39 12.28 25.04
N GLN A 315 -12.08 12.04 24.91
CA GLN A 315 -11.11 13.10 24.61
C GLN A 315 -11.32 13.78 23.24
N LEU A 316 -12.05 13.13 22.33
CA LEU A 316 -12.38 13.65 21.01
C LEU A 316 -13.80 14.20 20.91
N ASN A 317 -14.57 14.17 22.00
CA ASN A 317 -16.00 14.51 22.05
C ASN A 317 -16.80 13.76 20.97
N LEU A 318 -16.53 12.46 20.81
CA LEU A 318 -17.21 11.60 19.85
C LEU A 318 -18.09 10.58 20.58
N ALA A 319 -19.40 10.82 20.57
CA ALA A 319 -20.39 9.97 21.20
C ALA A 319 -21.77 10.13 20.55
N PRO A 320 -22.72 9.21 20.79
CA PRO A 320 -22.58 7.94 21.51
C PRO A 320 -21.94 6.85 20.63
N ILE A 321 -21.59 5.72 21.24
CA ILE A 321 -20.83 4.65 20.59
C ILE A 321 -21.56 3.33 20.79
N ALA A 322 -21.95 2.68 19.69
CA ALA A 322 -22.47 1.32 19.71
C ALA A 322 -21.32 0.32 19.62
N TYR A 323 -21.30 -0.64 20.55
CA TYR A 323 -20.31 -1.70 20.61
C TYR A 323 -20.93 -3.04 20.28
N PHE A 324 -20.25 -3.78 19.40
CA PHE A 324 -20.55 -5.16 19.04
C PHE A 324 -19.30 -6.01 19.26
N HIS A 325 -19.41 -7.33 19.34
CA HIS A 325 -18.23 -8.20 19.33
C HIS A 325 -18.44 -9.46 18.52
N ASP A 326 -17.35 -10.08 18.07
CA ASP A 326 -17.33 -11.43 17.47
C ASP A 326 -16.70 -12.47 18.41
N HIS A 327 -16.79 -12.24 19.72
CA HIS A 327 -16.10 -12.95 20.82
C HIS A 327 -14.58 -12.79 20.85
N GLU A 328 -13.94 -12.37 19.75
CA GLU A 328 -12.49 -12.12 19.70
C GLU A 328 -12.15 -10.63 19.79
N ARG A 329 -12.97 -9.78 19.16
CA ARG A 329 -12.72 -8.35 19.01
C ARG A 329 -13.99 -7.56 19.19
N VAL A 330 -13.81 -6.28 19.45
CA VAL A 330 -14.91 -5.32 19.58
C VAL A 330 -14.99 -4.49 18.31
N LEU A 331 -16.18 -4.37 17.74
CA LEU A 331 -16.52 -3.41 16.70
C LEU A 331 -17.15 -2.19 17.36
N ALA A 332 -16.67 -1.00 17.02
CA ALA A 332 -17.23 0.26 17.47
C ALA A 332 -17.81 1.04 16.29
N ILE A 333 -19.04 1.53 16.46
CA ILE A 333 -19.75 2.39 15.52
C ILE A 333 -20.12 3.70 16.23
N ILE A 334 -19.64 4.83 15.70
CA ILE A 334 -20.04 6.17 16.13
C ILE A 334 -20.87 6.77 14.98
N PRO A 335 -22.21 6.84 15.09
CA PRO A 335 -23.11 7.21 13.99
C PRO A 335 -23.18 8.73 13.79
N ARG A 336 -22.02 9.40 13.76
CA ARG A 336 -21.91 10.86 13.57
C ARG A 336 -21.37 11.16 12.18
N ALA A 337 -21.83 12.23 11.55
CA ALA A 337 -21.35 12.75 10.28
C ALA A 337 -20.11 13.64 10.50
N ILE A 338 -18.98 12.99 10.81
CA ILE A 338 -17.74 13.64 11.21
C ILE A 338 -16.94 14.04 9.97
N PRO A 339 -16.34 15.25 9.91
CA PRO A 339 -15.41 15.60 8.84
C PRO A 339 -14.28 14.56 8.73
N ARG A 340 -14.01 14.06 7.52
CA ARG A 340 -12.95 13.06 7.31
C ARG A 340 -11.60 13.53 7.82
N ASP A 341 -11.26 14.79 7.57
CA ASP A 341 -9.97 15.35 7.99
C ASP A 341 -9.82 15.43 9.53
N PHE A 342 -10.94 15.61 10.25
CA PHE A 342 -10.96 15.51 11.71
C PHE A 342 -10.61 14.08 12.15
N LEU A 343 -11.26 13.06 11.60
CA LEU A 343 -10.96 11.66 11.92
C LEU A 343 -9.52 11.30 11.56
N LEU A 344 -9.04 11.72 10.39
CA LEU A 344 -7.69 11.41 9.91
C LEU A 344 -6.57 12.10 10.69
N SER A 345 -6.85 13.24 11.33
CA SER A 345 -5.89 13.98 12.17
C SER A 345 -5.89 13.54 13.63
N LYS A 346 -7.03 13.06 14.15
CA LYS A 346 -7.18 12.69 15.55
C LYS A 346 -6.93 11.21 15.84
N LEU A 347 -7.16 10.32 14.87
CA LEU A 347 -7.03 8.89 15.08
C LEU A 347 -5.63 8.37 14.74
N SER A 348 -5.11 7.52 15.62
CA SER A 348 -3.81 6.87 15.47
C SER A 348 -3.80 5.90 14.28
N GLN A 349 -2.89 6.14 13.33
CA GLN A 349 -2.63 5.23 12.21
C GLN A 349 -2.20 3.82 12.68
N LYS A 350 -1.54 3.73 13.84
CA LYS A 350 -1.07 2.47 14.42
C LYS A 350 -2.23 1.62 14.95
N ASP A 351 -3.26 2.27 15.47
CA ASP A 351 -4.43 1.63 16.07
C ASP A 351 -5.50 1.33 15.01
N PHE A 352 -5.82 2.31 14.17
CA PHE A 352 -6.91 2.21 13.19
C PHE A 352 -6.39 2.12 11.74
N LYS A 353 -5.36 1.29 11.54
CA LYS A 353 -4.60 1.23 10.28
C LYS A 353 -5.48 1.12 9.03
N ASN A 354 -6.44 0.18 9.02
CA ASN A 354 -7.30 -0.06 7.86
C ASN A 354 -8.27 1.10 7.64
N PHE A 355 -8.93 1.55 8.70
CA PHE A 355 -9.85 2.71 8.65
C PHE A 355 -9.15 3.95 8.08
N ILE A 356 -7.98 4.31 8.60
CA ILE A 356 -7.22 5.49 8.16
C ILE A 356 -6.67 5.30 6.74
N TYR A 357 -6.14 4.11 6.42
CA TYR A 357 -5.64 3.84 5.08
C TYR A 357 -6.75 3.96 4.05
N GLU A 358 -7.85 3.24 4.21
CA GLU A 358 -8.94 3.26 3.23
C GLU A 358 -9.59 4.63 3.14
N THR A 359 -9.85 5.30 4.28
CA THR A 359 -10.44 6.65 4.26
C THR A 359 -9.56 7.65 3.51
N ARG A 360 -8.23 7.57 3.59
CA ARG A 360 -7.31 8.43 2.84
C ARG A 360 -7.29 8.16 1.33
N HIS A 361 -7.47 6.90 0.91
CA HIS A 361 -7.29 6.50 -0.48
C HIS A 361 -8.62 6.40 -1.24
N MET A 362 -9.70 6.09 -0.54
CA MET A 362 -11.03 5.77 -1.08
C MET A 362 -12.11 6.73 -0.59
N ASN A 363 -11.78 7.74 0.24
CA ASN A 363 -12.71 8.68 0.88
C ASN A 363 -13.72 8.02 1.85
N HIS A 364 -13.57 6.73 2.13
CA HIS A 364 -14.29 5.98 3.16
C HIS A 364 -13.52 4.69 3.48
N SER A 365 -13.97 3.95 4.49
CA SER A 365 -13.45 2.63 4.84
C SER A 365 -14.57 1.60 4.82
N TRP A 366 -14.26 0.38 4.43
CA TRP A 366 -15.17 -0.75 4.47
C TRP A 366 -14.81 -1.66 5.65
N THR A 367 -15.77 -1.86 6.55
CA THR A 367 -15.58 -2.65 7.77
C THR A 367 -16.58 -3.80 7.80
N ARG A 368 -16.09 -5.02 8.01
CA ARG A 368 -16.96 -6.20 8.17
C ARG A 368 -17.90 -6.02 9.37
N VAL A 369 -19.20 -6.23 9.14
CA VAL A 369 -20.29 -6.14 10.13
C VAL A 369 -21.19 -7.38 10.13
N SER A 370 -20.67 -8.54 9.74
CA SER A 370 -21.36 -9.82 9.83
C SER A 370 -20.38 -10.93 10.21
N GLY A 371 -20.90 -12.13 10.48
CA GLY A 371 -20.09 -13.35 10.45
C GLY A 371 -19.43 -13.59 9.09
N ARG A 372 -18.57 -14.61 9.03
CA ARG A 372 -17.98 -15.14 7.80
C ARG A 372 -18.77 -16.38 7.39
N LEU A 373 -19.44 -16.33 6.26
CA LEU A 373 -20.10 -17.49 5.66
C LEU A 373 -19.05 -18.35 4.94
N ILE A 374 -18.78 -19.52 5.47
CA ILE A 374 -17.85 -20.52 4.93
C ILE A 374 -18.66 -21.77 4.57
N GLY A 375 -18.83 -22.01 3.28
CA GLY A 375 -19.80 -23.00 2.82
C GLY A 375 -21.22 -22.58 3.21
N GLU A 376 -21.86 -23.36 4.08
CA GLU A 376 -23.21 -23.09 4.62
C GLU A 376 -23.19 -22.59 6.08
N ASN A 377 -22.01 -22.51 6.71
CA ASN A 377 -21.87 -22.17 8.12
C ASN A 377 -21.39 -20.73 8.32
N TRP A 378 -21.98 -20.04 9.30
CA TRP A 378 -21.53 -18.73 9.74
C TRP A 378 -20.52 -18.86 10.90
N GLU A 379 -19.38 -18.19 10.79
CA GLU A 379 -18.35 -18.13 11.83
C GLU A 379 -18.12 -16.68 12.29
N GLY A 380 -17.96 -16.47 13.60
CA GLY A 380 -17.63 -15.17 14.18
C GLY A 380 -18.71 -14.12 13.89
N GLU A 381 -19.98 -14.52 14.11
CA GLU A 381 -21.13 -13.61 14.08
C GLU A 381 -20.93 -12.44 15.03
N ILE A 382 -21.55 -11.31 14.70
CA ILE A 382 -21.44 -10.12 15.53
C ILE A 382 -22.63 -10.07 16.48
N GLU A 383 -22.35 -9.88 17.77
CA GLU A 383 -23.35 -9.75 18.81
C GLU A 383 -23.36 -8.33 19.37
N PRO A 384 -24.54 -7.73 19.62
CA PRO A 384 -24.64 -6.44 20.26
C PRO A 384 -24.17 -6.50 21.71
N VAL A 385 -23.34 -5.54 22.12
CA VAL A 385 -22.88 -5.42 23.50
C VAL A 385 -23.70 -4.37 24.24
N THR A 386 -23.55 -3.10 23.86
CA THR A 386 -24.26 -1.95 24.44
C THR A 386 -23.96 -0.66 23.68
N VAL A 387 -24.66 0.43 24.03
CA VAL A 387 -24.36 1.79 23.58
C VAL A 387 -23.88 2.62 24.79
N LEU A 388 -22.71 3.23 24.69
CA LEU A 388 -22.10 4.06 25.76
C LEU A 388 -21.76 5.47 25.28
N GLY A 389 -21.37 6.32 26.22
CA GLY A 389 -20.93 7.70 25.98
C GLY A 389 -22.05 8.73 25.91
N TYR A 390 -23.27 8.36 26.32
CA TYR A 390 -24.39 9.31 26.41
C TYR A 390 -24.11 10.47 27.39
N ASP A 391 -23.34 10.21 28.45
CA ASP A 391 -22.91 11.18 29.46
C ASP A 391 -22.10 12.36 28.90
N PHE A 392 -21.43 12.19 27.75
CA PHE A 392 -20.71 13.24 27.05
C PHE A 392 -21.19 13.44 25.60
N SER A 393 -22.38 12.92 25.27
CA SER A 393 -22.92 13.02 23.91
C SER A 393 -23.27 14.46 23.51
N ASP A 394 -23.64 15.30 24.47
CA ASP A 394 -24.00 16.71 24.23
C ASP A 394 -22.78 17.56 23.83
N GLU A 395 -21.57 17.09 24.13
CA GLU A 395 -20.32 17.74 23.71
C GLU A 395 -19.97 17.47 22.23
N CYS A 396 -20.65 16.50 21.60
CA CYS A 396 -20.41 16.13 20.20
C CYS A 396 -21.18 17.07 19.26
N LEU A 397 -20.46 18.04 18.67
CA LEU A 397 -21.04 19.03 17.76
C LEU A 397 -21.27 18.51 16.32
N HIS A 398 -20.98 17.23 16.06
CA HIS A 398 -21.15 16.67 14.73
C HIS A 398 -22.59 16.19 14.51
N PRO A 399 -23.20 16.47 13.33
CA PRO A 399 -24.53 15.96 13.01
C PRO A 399 -24.60 14.43 13.11
N TRP A 400 -25.80 13.89 13.27
CA TRP A 400 -26.02 12.45 13.16
C TRP A 400 -25.81 11.96 11.73
N SER A 401 -25.45 10.69 11.58
CA SER A 401 -25.39 10.01 10.30
C SER A 401 -26.59 9.07 10.16
N ALA A 402 -27.59 9.47 9.36
CA ALA A 402 -28.79 8.67 9.08
C ALA A 402 -28.49 7.20 8.72
N PRO A 403 -27.57 6.88 7.78
CA PRO A 403 -27.34 5.49 7.39
C PRO A 403 -26.69 4.66 8.52
N HIS A 404 -25.94 5.30 9.42
CA HIS A 404 -25.27 4.61 10.53
C HIS A 404 -26.16 4.48 11.77
N LEU A 405 -27.13 5.37 11.96
CA LEU A 405 -28.22 5.17 12.91
C LEU A 405 -29.07 3.97 12.50
N GLU A 406 -29.44 3.90 11.22
CA GLU A 406 -30.25 2.82 10.68
C GLU A 406 -29.56 1.45 10.82
N ILE A 407 -28.26 1.35 10.51
CA ILE A 407 -27.57 0.07 10.67
C ILE A 407 -27.39 -0.33 12.14
N CYS A 408 -27.17 0.61 13.05
CA CYS A 408 -27.14 0.33 14.48
C CYS A 408 -28.48 -0.24 14.98
N SER A 409 -29.60 0.34 14.53
CA SER A 409 -30.95 -0.19 14.78
C SER A 409 -31.11 -1.63 14.27
N ARG A 410 -30.76 -1.88 13.00
CA ARG A 410 -30.85 -3.23 12.38
C ARG A 410 -29.96 -4.29 13.04
N LEU A 411 -28.83 -3.87 13.61
CA LEU A 411 -27.91 -4.75 14.33
C LEU A 411 -28.29 -4.94 15.81
N GLY A 412 -29.41 -4.37 16.26
CA GLY A 412 -29.95 -4.58 17.62
C GLY A 412 -29.47 -3.57 18.67
N LEU A 413 -28.81 -2.47 18.28
CA LEU A 413 -28.43 -1.37 19.17
C LEU A 413 -28.96 -0.03 18.63
N PRO A 414 -30.29 0.22 18.68
CA PRO A 414 -30.84 1.51 18.30
C PRO A 414 -30.25 2.60 19.21
N ILE A 415 -29.79 3.69 18.58
CA ILE A 415 -29.17 4.81 19.27
C ILE A 415 -30.22 5.88 19.53
N ARG A 416 -30.29 6.35 20.77
CA ARG A 416 -31.21 7.43 21.16
C ARG A 416 -30.63 8.75 20.66
N GLU A 417 -31.30 9.34 19.68
CA GLU A 417 -30.93 10.64 19.17
C GLU A 417 -31.24 11.72 20.21
N HIS A 418 -30.25 12.56 20.47
CA HIS A 418 -30.40 13.84 21.18
C HIS A 418 -30.51 14.97 20.16
N ARG A 419 -30.77 16.20 20.64
CA ARG A 419 -30.86 17.40 19.79
C ARG A 419 -29.64 17.51 18.86
N GLY A 420 -29.89 17.71 17.56
CA GLY A 420 -28.85 17.88 16.55
C GLY A 420 -29.35 17.56 15.16
N ASP A 421 -28.67 18.08 14.15
CA ASP A 421 -29.03 17.84 12.74
C ASP A 421 -28.72 16.40 12.34
N VAL A 422 -29.49 15.86 11.39
CA VAL A 422 -29.26 14.55 10.78
C VAL A 422 -28.75 14.75 9.36
N SER A 423 -27.64 14.10 9.03
CA SER A 423 -27.01 14.16 7.71
C SER A 423 -27.12 12.83 6.97
N GLY A 424 -27.39 12.95 5.68
CA GLY A 424 -27.43 11.86 4.73
C GLY A 424 -28.76 11.11 4.67
N SER A 425 -28.81 10.05 3.86
CA SER A 425 -30.02 9.23 3.69
C SER A 425 -29.95 7.95 4.54
N ASP A 426 -31.10 7.42 4.91
CA ASP A 426 -31.30 6.13 5.58
C ASP A 426 -30.79 4.91 4.77
N LYS A 427 -30.40 5.11 3.50
CA LYS A 427 -29.76 4.07 2.67
C LYS A 427 -28.40 3.67 3.23
N VAL A 428 -28.38 2.54 3.91
CA VAL A 428 -27.17 1.97 4.51
C VAL A 428 -26.18 1.52 3.43
N PRO A 429 -24.94 2.03 3.41
CA PRO A 429 -23.93 1.68 2.41
C PRO A 429 -23.26 0.34 2.75
N ILE A 430 -23.94 -0.77 2.47
CA ILE A 430 -23.44 -2.14 2.67
C ILE A 430 -23.06 -2.78 1.35
N ARG A 431 -22.06 -3.66 1.37
CA ARG A 431 -21.72 -4.56 0.26
C ARG A 431 -21.48 -5.99 0.74
N VAL A 432 -21.71 -6.95 -0.15
CA VAL A 432 -21.28 -8.34 0.03
C VAL A 432 -19.87 -8.47 -0.52
N VAL A 433 -18.95 -9.07 0.25
CA VAL A 433 -17.57 -9.30 -0.16
C VAL A 433 -17.21 -10.76 0.03
N ILE A 434 -16.53 -11.31 -0.97
CA ILE A 434 -15.95 -12.64 -0.90
C ILE A 434 -14.43 -12.53 -0.74
N ARG A 435 -13.88 -13.06 0.35
CA ARG A 435 -12.45 -13.01 0.68
C ARG A 435 -11.88 -14.43 0.74
N ARG A 436 -10.58 -14.56 0.47
CA ARG A 436 -9.81 -15.82 0.56
C ARG A 436 -8.85 -15.76 1.75
#